data_AF-A0A377M7J2-F1
#
_entry.id   AF-A0A377M7J2-F1
#
_cell.length_a   1.000
_cell.length_b   1.000
_cell.length_c   1.000
_cell.angle_alpha   90.00
_cell.angle_beta   90.00
_cell.angle_gamma   90.00
#
_symmetry.space_group_name_H-M   'P 1'
#
loop_
_entity.id
_entity.type
_entity.pdbx_description
1 polymer ?
#
loop_
_entity_poly.entity_id
_entity_poly.type
_entity_poly.pdbx_seq_one_letter_code
_entity_poly.pdbx_strand_id
1 'polypeptide(L)'
;MFSWCQNRLEITGKSVCLDVMQPWIAGTEKPLYRHAIRQAIKLFLAGCAGILKPVRAVDYAPYPMLDRIRYRRADLTQQAFQHFIELLEQNAWLDSKTLSRMEKIWLQSGIDALKWEAIPFAARQIMAQLMAVHYADWFGVAGAVVSLIRRSAGSR
;
A
#
# COMPACT_ATOMS: atom_id res chain seq x y z
N MET A 1 10.74 -1.09 31.84
CA MET A 1 11.00 -2.44 31.29
C MET A 1 9.65 -3.07 31.06
N PHE A 2 9.31 -3.47 29.84
CA PHE A 2 8.01 -4.08 29.55
C PHE A 2 8.01 -5.55 29.99
N SER A 3 7.04 -5.96 30.80
CA SER A 3 6.82 -7.36 31.17
C SER A 3 6.14 -8.09 30.02
N TRP A 4 6.70 -9.23 29.61
CA TRP A 4 6.14 -10.06 28.55
C TRP A 4 5.21 -11.13 29.12
N CYS A 5 4.10 -11.40 28.43
CA CYS A 5 3.19 -12.49 28.79
C CYS A 5 3.71 -13.83 28.25
N GLN A 6 3.72 -14.86 29.09
CA GLN A 6 3.99 -16.24 28.68
C GLN A 6 2.67 -16.94 28.37
N ASN A 7 2.35 -17.06 27.08
CA ASN A 7 1.14 -17.74 26.62
C ASN A 7 1.46 -19.21 26.30
N ARG A 8 0.62 -20.14 26.77
CA ARG A 8 0.69 -21.58 26.44
C ARG A 8 -0.63 -22.01 25.85
N LEU A 9 -0.59 -22.62 24.66
CA LEU A 9 -1.76 -23.12 23.95
C LEU A 9 -1.59 -24.62 23.72
N GLU A 10 -2.60 -25.41 24.07
CA GLU A 10 -2.69 -26.83 23.74
C GLU A 10 -3.88 -27.00 22.78
N ILE A 11 -3.58 -27.43 21.55
CA ILE A 11 -4.55 -27.46 20.45
C ILE A 11 -4.65 -28.90 19.94
N THR A 12 -5.85 -29.46 20.01
CA THR A 12 -6.17 -30.82 19.55
C THR A 12 -7.18 -30.77 18.42
N GLY A 13 -7.01 -31.57 17.37
CA GLY A 13 -7.93 -31.60 16.23
C GLY A 13 -7.59 -32.70 15.22
N LYS A 14 -8.35 -32.74 14.12
CA LYS A 14 -8.05 -33.62 12.99
C LYS A 14 -6.69 -33.26 12.39
N SER A 15 -5.90 -34.27 11.99
CA SER A 15 -4.56 -34.07 11.42
C SER A 15 -4.55 -33.02 10.30
N VAL A 16 -5.48 -33.13 9.35
CA VAL A 16 -5.61 -32.19 8.21
C VAL A 16 -5.80 -30.74 8.65
N CYS A 17 -6.51 -30.49 9.76
CA CYS A 17 -6.70 -29.13 10.27
C CYS A 17 -5.43 -28.60 10.96
N LEU A 18 -4.70 -29.47 11.66
CA LEU A 18 -3.42 -29.13 12.26
C LEU A 18 -2.36 -28.85 11.18
N ASP A 19 -2.38 -29.61 10.09
CA ASP A 19 -1.49 -29.42 8.94
C ASP A 19 -1.69 -28.06 8.25
N VAL A 20 -2.91 -27.52 8.25
CA VAL A 20 -3.20 -26.15 7.76
C VAL A 20 -2.72 -25.08 8.75
N MET A 21 -2.81 -25.34 10.05
CA MET A 21 -2.39 -24.40 11.10
C MET A 21 -0.87 -24.33 11.26
N GLN A 22 -0.15 -25.43 11.04
CA GLN A 22 1.29 -25.51 11.27
C GLN A 22 2.09 -24.48 10.43
N PRO A 23 1.80 -24.25 9.14
CA PRO A 23 2.43 -23.18 8.35
C PRO A 23 2.19 -21.77 8.90
N TRP A 24 1.01 -21.53 9.48
CA TRP A 24 0.68 -20.24 10.09
C TRP A 24 1.51 -20.01 11.37
N ILE A 25 1.65 -21.03 12.22
CA ILE A 25 2.50 -20.99 13.42
C ILE A 25 3.98 -20.80 13.04
N ALA A 26 4.46 -21.55 12.05
CA ALA A 26 5.84 -21.49 11.59
C ALA A 26 6.17 -20.22 10.78
N GLY A 27 5.16 -19.44 10.40
CA GLY A 27 5.32 -18.25 9.56
C GLY A 27 5.74 -18.57 8.12
N THR A 28 5.52 -19.80 7.64
CA THR A 28 5.83 -20.22 6.27
C THR A 28 4.69 -19.94 5.29
N GLU A 29 3.49 -19.66 5.80
CA GLU A 29 2.36 -19.20 4.98
C GLU A 29 2.68 -17.82 4.36
N LYS A 30 2.38 -17.67 3.06
CA LYS A 30 2.60 -16.39 2.35
C LYS A 30 1.59 -15.35 2.84
N PRO A 31 2.02 -14.23 3.46
CA PRO A 31 1.10 -13.22 3.98
C PRO A 31 0.56 -12.34 2.84
N LEU A 32 -0.51 -12.78 2.19
CA LEU A 32 -1.12 -12.09 1.03
C LEU A 32 -1.51 -10.64 1.34
N TYR A 33 -1.95 -10.35 2.56
CA TYR A 33 -2.27 -8.99 2.99
C TYR A 33 -1.08 -8.03 2.87
N ARG A 34 0.16 -8.48 3.13
CA ARG A 34 1.36 -7.64 2.97
C ARG A 34 1.59 -7.26 1.51
N HIS A 35 1.25 -8.16 0.59
CA HIS A 35 1.35 -7.87 -0.83
C HIS A 35 0.32 -6.80 -1.24
N ALA A 36 -0.94 -6.97 -0.81
CA ALA A 36 -1.99 -6.00 -1.07
C ALA A 36 -1.69 -4.61 -0.49
N ILE A 37 -1.13 -4.52 0.73
CA ILE A 37 -0.72 -3.24 1.33
C ILE A 37 0.36 -2.56 0.47
N ARG A 38 1.36 -3.31 -0.01
CA ARG A 38 2.41 -2.75 -0.89
C ARG A 38 1.85 -2.24 -2.22
N GLN A 39 0.88 -2.96 -2.80
CA GLN A 39 0.17 -2.52 -4.00
C GLN A 39 -0.63 -1.24 -3.72
N ALA A 40 -1.38 -1.21 -2.62
CA ALA A 40 -2.16 -0.07 -2.17
C ALA A 40 -1.27 1.18 -1.98
N ILE A 41 -0.12 1.05 -1.32
CA ILE A 41 0.84 2.17 -1.15
C ILE A 41 1.28 2.72 -2.50
N LYS A 42 1.61 1.86 -3.47
CA LYS A 42 2.02 2.29 -4.81
C LYS A 42 0.89 2.98 -5.58
N LEU A 43 -0.33 2.43 -5.52
CA LEU A 43 -1.52 3.05 -6.12
C LEU A 43 -1.80 4.42 -5.49
N PHE A 44 -1.72 4.51 -4.17
CA PHE A 44 -1.87 5.76 -3.42
C PHE A 44 -0.83 6.80 -3.83
N LEU A 45 0.45 6.42 -3.91
CA LEU A 45 1.53 7.30 -4.35
C LEU A 45 1.32 7.81 -5.78
N ALA A 46 0.95 6.94 -6.72
CA ALA A 46 0.67 7.34 -8.09
C ALA A 46 -0.61 8.17 -8.23
N GLY A 47 -1.59 7.92 -7.37
CA GLY A 47 -2.73 8.79 -7.14
C GLY A 47 -2.26 10.19 -6.78
N CYS A 48 -1.59 10.36 -5.63
CA CYS A 48 -1.10 11.65 -5.15
C CYS A 48 -0.22 12.40 -6.15
N ALA A 49 0.58 11.66 -6.94
CA ALA A 49 1.43 12.21 -7.97
C ALA A 49 0.69 12.62 -9.27
N GLY A 50 -0.61 12.35 -9.36
CA GLY A 50 -1.47 12.67 -10.50
C GLY A 50 -1.26 11.78 -11.73
N ILE A 51 -0.58 10.64 -11.56
CA ILE A 51 -0.38 9.63 -12.63
C ILE A 51 -1.69 8.87 -12.85
N LEU A 52 -2.27 8.40 -11.75
CA LEU A 52 -3.61 7.84 -11.70
C LEU A 52 -4.57 8.92 -11.20
N LYS A 53 -5.73 9.00 -11.83
CA LYS A 53 -6.74 10.03 -11.58
C LYS A 53 -8.09 9.35 -11.43
N PRO A 54 -8.92 9.80 -10.47
CA PRO A 54 -10.25 9.24 -10.32
C PRO A 54 -11.12 9.59 -11.54
N VAL A 55 -12.19 8.83 -11.73
CA VAL A 55 -13.14 9.05 -12.83
C VAL A 55 -14.24 10.03 -12.41
N ARG A 56 -14.53 10.10 -11.11
CA ARG A 56 -15.44 11.08 -10.49
C ARG A 56 -14.70 11.94 -9.48
N ALA A 57 -15.33 13.03 -9.05
CA ALA A 57 -14.83 13.79 -7.92
C ALA A 57 -14.77 12.88 -6.68
N VAL A 58 -13.67 12.98 -5.94
CA VAL A 58 -13.40 12.25 -4.71
C VAL A 58 -13.16 13.28 -3.63
N ASP A 59 -13.70 13.03 -2.44
CA ASP A 59 -13.44 13.79 -1.23
C ASP A 59 -12.85 12.85 -0.19
N TYR A 60 -11.53 12.80 -0.13
CA TYR A 60 -10.77 11.96 0.76
C TYR A 60 -10.09 12.83 1.83
N ALA A 61 -10.87 13.18 2.85
CA ALA A 61 -10.47 14.04 3.95
C ALA A 61 -9.10 13.73 4.60
N PRO A 62 -8.66 12.45 4.78
CA PRO A 62 -7.35 12.16 5.35
C PRO A 62 -6.17 12.61 4.45
N TYR A 63 -6.38 12.74 3.14
CA TYR A 63 -5.35 13.16 2.21
C TYR A 63 -5.89 14.08 1.10
N PRO A 64 -6.12 15.37 1.40
CA PRO A 64 -6.77 16.33 0.48
C PRO A 64 -6.03 16.58 -0.83
N MET A 65 -4.77 16.13 -0.94
CA MET A 65 -4.03 16.19 -2.20
C MET A 65 -4.67 15.29 -3.27
N LEU A 66 -5.36 14.21 -2.88
CA LEU A 66 -6.11 13.37 -3.83
C LEU A 66 -7.31 14.12 -4.44
N ASP A 67 -7.96 14.98 -3.67
CA ASP A 67 -9.14 15.76 -4.10
C ASP A 67 -8.78 16.84 -5.11
N ARG A 68 -7.54 17.35 -5.01
CA ARG A 68 -7.01 18.38 -5.92
C ARG A 68 -6.75 17.84 -7.33
N ILE A 69 -6.79 16.53 -7.54
CA ILE A 69 -6.54 15.90 -8.82
C ILE A 69 -7.80 15.98 -9.66
N ARG A 70 -7.71 16.68 -10.80
CA ARG A 70 -8.79 16.71 -11.80
C ARG A 70 -9.13 15.28 -12.25
N TYR A 71 -10.40 14.94 -12.21
CA TYR A 71 -10.88 13.66 -12.72
C TYR A 71 -10.55 13.49 -14.20
N ARG A 72 -10.40 12.25 -14.64
CA ARG A 72 -10.09 11.88 -16.02
C ARG A 72 -11.21 11.03 -16.60
N ARG A 73 -11.40 11.09 -17.93
CA ARG A 73 -12.34 10.21 -18.64
C ARG A 73 -12.08 8.75 -18.28
N ALA A 74 -13.16 7.99 -18.13
CA ALA A 74 -13.11 6.56 -17.84
C ALA A 74 -12.30 5.82 -18.90
N ASP A 75 -11.25 5.16 -18.43
CA ASP A 75 -10.46 4.13 -19.11
C ASP A 75 -10.18 3.04 -18.06
N LEU A 76 -9.79 1.84 -18.49
CA LEU A 76 -9.56 0.69 -17.60
C LEU A 76 -8.65 1.04 -16.42
N THR A 77 -7.56 1.77 -16.71
CA THR A 77 -6.60 2.23 -15.69
C THR A 77 -7.23 3.17 -14.66
N GLN A 78 -8.02 4.14 -15.12
CA GLN A 78 -8.62 5.15 -14.25
C GLN A 78 -9.81 4.57 -13.46
N GLN A 79 -10.54 3.63 -14.07
CA GLN A 79 -11.61 2.90 -13.39
C GLN A 79 -11.07 1.98 -12.31
N ALA A 80 -9.94 1.30 -12.55
CA ALA A 80 -9.25 0.53 -11.52
C ALA A 80 -8.84 1.41 -10.34
N PHE A 81 -8.27 2.59 -10.61
CA PHE A 81 -7.95 3.55 -9.55
C PHE A 81 -9.19 4.07 -8.82
N GLN A 82 -10.31 4.29 -9.50
CA GLN A 82 -11.58 4.65 -8.84
C GLN A 82 -12.01 3.57 -7.84
N HIS A 83 -11.94 2.29 -8.22
CA HIS A 83 -12.26 1.18 -7.32
C HIS A 83 -11.29 1.06 -6.15
N PHE A 84 -10.01 1.43 -6.34
CA PHE A 84 -9.06 1.52 -5.24
C PHE A 84 -9.47 2.59 -4.22
N ILE A 85 -9.83 3.79 -4.68
CA ILE A 85 -10.28 4.88 -3.81
C ILE A 85 -11.53 4.46 -3.03
N GLU A 86 -12.50 3.79 -3.67
CA GLU A 86 -13.69 3.27 -2.98
C GLU A 86 -13.35 2.33 -1.82
N LEU A 87 -12.31 1.49 -1.97
CA LEU A 87 -11.85 0.61 -0.90
C LEU A 87 -11.19 1.39 0.25
N LEU A 88 -10.47 2.48 -0.07
CA LEU A 88 -9.87 3.37 0.93
C LEU A 88 -10.94 4.14 1.71
N GLU A 89 -11.95 4.69 1.02
CA GLU A 89 -13.06 5.43 1.64
C GLU A 89 -13.85 4.55 2.61
N GLN A 90 -14.06 3.27 2.24
CA GLN A 90 -14.79 2.31 3.07
C GLN A 90 -13.96 1.74 4.21
N ASN A 91 -12.65 2.05 4.28
CA ASN A 91 -11.71 1.41 5.18
C ASN A 91 -11.86 -0.13 5.16
N ALA A 92 -11.88 -0.70 3.95
CA ALA A 92 -12.25 -2.09 3.73
C ALA A 92 -11.30 -3.08 4.44
N TRP A 93 -11.86 -4.11 5.07
CA TRP A 93 -11.09 -5.18 5.69
C TRP A 93 -10.30 -5.98 4.65
N LEU A 94 -9.05 -6.33 4.97
CA LEU A 94 -8.18 -7.16 4.13
C LEU A 94 -8.51 -8.65 4.26
N ASP A 95 -9.74 -9.01 3.87
CA ASP A 95 -10.19 -10.40 3.75
C ASP A 95 -9.86 -10.99 2.36
N SER A 96 -10.04 -12.30 2.18
CA SER A 96 -9.71 -12.98 0.92
C SER A 96 -10.40 -12.37 -0.30
N LYS A 97 -11.62 -11.86 -0.15
CA LYS A 97 -12.40 -11.25 -1.24
C LYS A 97 -11.83 -9.89 -1.64
N THR A 98 -11.50 -9.06 -0.66
CA THR A 98 -10.87 -7.75 -0.84
C THR A 98 -9.46 -7.90 -1.40
N LEU A 99 -8.68 -8.89 -0.94
CA LEU A 99 -7.35 -9.20 -1.48
C LEU A 99 -7.43 -9.59 -2.96
N SER A 100 -8.39 -10.43 -3.34
CA SER A 100 -8.60 -10.83 -4.74
C SER A 100 -9.05 -9.65 -5.61
N ARG A 101 -9.85 -8.73 -5.04
CA ARG A 101 -10.27 -7.49 -5.71
C ARG A 101 -9.09 -6.53 -5.88
N MET A 102 -8.25 -6.38 -4.87
CA MET A 102 -7.05 -5.53 -4.91
C MET A 102 -6.08 -6.01 -5.99
N GLU A 103 -5.89 -7.32 -6.14
CA GLU A 103 -5.04 -7.88 -7.20
C GLU A 103 -5.57 -7.54 -8.60
N LYS A 104 -6.89 -7.63 -8.82
CA LYS A 104 -7.51 -7.22 -10.09
C LYS A 104 -7.31 -5.73 -10.38
N ILE A 105 -7.52 -4.89 -9.36
CA ILE A 105 -7.29 -3.44 -9.45
C ILE A 105 -5.82 -3.16 -9.80
N TRP A 106 -4.89 -3.83 -9.15
CA TRP A 106 -3.47 -3.70 -9.39
C TRP A 106 -3.11 -3.99 -10.85
N LEU A 107 -3.55 -5.14 -11.37
CA LEU A 107 -3.29 -5.53 -12.77
C LEU A 107 -3.93 -4.56 -13.77
N GLN A 108 -5.17 -4.12 -13.52
CA GLN A 108 -5.88 -3.19 -14.40
C GLN A 108 -5.30 -1.77 -14.37
N SER A 109 -4.64 -1.38 -13.27
CA SER A 109 -3.99 -0.06 -13.17
C SER A 109 -2.73 0.08 -14.02
N GLY A 110 -2.11 -1.04 -14.45
CA GLY A 110 -0.89 -1.06 -15.26
C GLY A 110 0.33 -0.39 -14.63
N ILE A 111 0.27 -0.07 -13.33
CA ILE A 111 1.32 0.66 -12.62
C ILE A 111 2.58 -0.19 -12.39
N ASP A 112 2.46 -1.51 -12.48
CA ASP A 112 3.56 -2.46 -12.38
C ASP A 112 4.53 -2.37 -13.56
N ALA A 113 4.02 -2.04 -14.75
CA ALA A 113 4.82 -1.82 -15.95
C ALA A 113 5.54 -0.46 -15.96
N LEU A 114 5.11 0.49 -15.12
CA LEU A 114 5.67 1.83 -15.07
C LEU A 114 7.02 1.84 -14.33
N LYS A 115 8.10 2.10 -15.09
CA LYS A 115 9.44 2.27 -14.51
C LYS A 115 9.58 3.62 -13.83
N TRP A 116 10.30 3.66 -12.70
CA TRP A 116 10.51 4.88 -11.91
C TRP A 116 11.12 6.01 -12.75
N GLU A 117 12.06 5.69 -13.65
CA GLU A 117 12.77 6.64 -14.50
C GLU A 117 11.84 7.30 -15.54
N ALA A 118 10.77 6.60 -15.93
CA ALA A 118 9.77 7.11 -16.87
C ALA A 118 8.76 8.07 -16.20
N ILE A 119 8.76 8.17 -14.87
CA ILE A 119 7.86 9.05 -14.14
C ILE A 119 8.37 10.50 -14.22
N PRO A 120 7.51 11.48 -14.58
CA PRO A 120 7.87 12.89 -14.59
C PRO A 120 8.51 13.34 -13.27
N PHE A 121 9.51 14.21 -13.35
CA PHE A 121 10.27 14.63 -12.17
C PHE A 121 9.38 15.21 -11.05
N ALA A 122 8.40 16.05 -11.39
CA ALA A 122 7.46 16.61 -10.42
C ALA A 122 6.65 15.51 -9.69
N ALA A 123 6.20 14.48 -10.41
CA ALA A 123 5.50 13.34 -9.83
C ALA A 123 6.42 12.54 -8.88
N ARG A 124 7.67 12.29 -9.30
CA ARG A 124 8.67 11.64 -8.44
C ARG A 124 8.96 12.42 -7.15
N GLN A 125 8.99 13.75 -7.21
CA GLN A 125 9.19 14.59 -6.02
C GLN A 125 8.06 14.42 -5.00
N ILE A 126 6.80 14.43 -5.45
CA ILE A 126 5.63 14.20 -4.59
C ILE A 126 5.71 12.81 -3.95
N MET A 127 5.98 11.78 -4.76
CA MET A 127 6.09 10.40 -4.25
C MET A 127 7.23 10.24 -3.24
N ALA A 128 8.39 10.83 -3.51
CA ALA A 128 9.55 10.77 -2.62
C ALA A 128 9.30 11.49 -1.29
N GLN A 129 8.64 12.64 -1.32
CA GLN A 129 8.25 13.36 -0.11
C GLN A 129 7.31 12.52 0.77
N LEU A 130 6.31 11.89 0.14
CA LEU A 130 5.37 11.01 0.83
C LEU A 130 6.05 9.79 1.45
N MET A 131 6.91 9.12 0.69
CA MET A 131 7.68 7.98 1.19
C MET A 131 8.60 8.37 2.35
N ALA A 132 9.17 9.58 2.33
CA ALA A 132 10.02 10.06 3.42
C ALA A 132 9.25 10.32 4.70
N VAL A 133 8.02 10.87 4.61
CA VAL A 133 7.16 11.13 5.76
C VAL A 133 6.69 9.82 6.41
N HIS A 134 6.28 8.85 5.60
CA HIS A 134 5.73 7.57 6.09
C HIS A 134 6.75 6.43 6.12
N TYR A 135 8.04 6.75 6.07
CA TYR A 135 9.09 5.75 5.89
C TYR A 135 9.08 4.67 6.98
N ALA A 136 8.99 5.09 8.24
CA ALA A 136 9.01 4.17 9.37
C ALA A 136 7.81 3.21 9.33
N ASP A 137 6.61 3.73 9.03
CA ASP A 137 5.37 2.97 9.03
C ASP A 137 5.28 2.01 7.84
N TRP A 138 5.67 2.45 6.64
CA TRP A 138 5.53 1.65 5.42
C TRP A 138 6.63 0.61 5.25
N PHE A 139 7.83 0.89 5.77
CA PHE A 139 8.98 -0.01 5.64
C PHE A 139 9.30 -0.78 6.93
N GLY A 140 8.60 -0.49 8.04
CA GLY A 140 8.79 -1.18 9.32
C GLY A 140 10.17 -0.95 9.94
N VAL A 141 10.76 0.22 9.66
CA VAL A 141 12.09 0.59 10.15
C VAL A 141 11.93 1.53 11.34
N ALA A 142 12.60 1.23 12.45
CA ALA A 142 12.67 2.16 13.58
C ALA A 142 13.29 3.47 13.10
N GLY A 143 12.56 4.58 13.27
CA GLY A 143 12.91 5.89 12.72
C GLY A 143 14.23 6.44 13.24
N ALA A 144 15.35 6.01 12.66
CA ALA A 144 16.62 6.71 12.74
C ALA A 144 16.69 7.67 11.55
N VAL A 145 16.09 8.86 11.72
CA VAL A 145 16.61 10.09 11.14
C VAL A 145 16.64 10.16 9.59
N VAL A 146 15.54 10.63 8.99
CA VAL A 146 15.47 11.15 7.61
C VAL A 146 16.40 12.36 7.37
N SER A 147 17.13 12.85 8.39
CA SER A 147 18.09 13.96 8.23
C SER A 147 19.39 13.60 7.50
N LEU A 148 19.69 12.32 7.26
CA LEU A 148 20.91 11.90 6.54
C LEU A 148 20.80 12.02 5.01
N ILE A 149 19.60 11.85 4.43
CA ILE A 149 19.45 11.94 2.97
C ILE A 149 19.53 13.40 2.49
N ARG A 150 19.08 14.37 3.31
CA ARG A 150 19.15 15.79 2.96
C ARG A 150 20.59 16.37 3.00
N ARG A 151 21.55 15.71 3.67
CA ARG A 151 22.97 16.14 3.69
C ARG A 151 23.76 15.66 2.47
N SER A 152 23.31 14.64 1.74
CA SER A 152 24.05 14.12 0.58
C SER A 152 23.75 14.84 -0.75
N ALA A 153 22.64 15.58 -0.83
CA ALA A 153 22.19 16.27 -2.04
C ALA A 153 22.55 17.77 -2.09
N GLY A 154 23.41 18.24 -1.18
CA GLY A 154 23.76 19.66 -1.03
C GLY A 154 25.26 19.91 -0.88
N SER A 155 26.10 19.15 -1.60
CA SER A 155 27.52 19.47 -1.75
C SER A 155 28.04 19.00 -3.10
N ARG A 156 27.87 19.87 -4.10
CA ARG A 156 28.84 20.27 -5.13
C ARG A 156 28.19 21.29 -6.07
#